data_AF-A0A6J8A0K4-F1
#
_entry.id   AF-A0A6J8A0K4-F1
#
_cell.length_a   1.000
_cell.length_b   1.000
_cell.length_c   1.000
_cell.angle_alpha   90.00
_cell.angle_beta   90.00
_cell.angle_gamma   90.00
#
_symmetry.space_group_name_H-M   'P 1'
#
loop_
_entity.id
_entity.type
_entity.pdbx_description
1 polymer ?
#
loop_
_entity_poly.entity_id
_entity_poly.type
_entity_poly.pdbx_seq_one_letter_code
_entity_poly.pdbx_strand_id
1 'polypeptide(L)'
;MKVTVSRIITRHLRWFNRHLGDCTTPHILHVYSKESSERSILINLGVFDVDPSSTQGAITIYENLQRYIPSVREKPYTAIVFGDGLSCERGNDAHRARCNGLNPWERLEGCEPAVQEFHKEMLLLQDYYDEFFKGSSAADRGTKPSKKFLITGK
;
A
#
# COMPACT_ATOMS: atom_id res chain seq x y z
N MET A 1 17.06 -16.88 2.20
CA MET A 1 18.15 -16.77 3.21
C MET A 1 19.56 -16.72 2.58
N LYS A 2 19.91 -17.61 1.64
CA LYS A 2 21.26 -17.66 1.01
C LYS A 2 21.68 -16.35 0.32
N VAL A 3 20.81 -15.74 -0.48
CA VAL A 3 21.07 -14.48 -1.19
C VAL A 3 21.32 -13.32 -0.22
N THR A 4 20.52 -13.24 0.85
CA THR A 4 20.64 -12.19 1.88
C THR A 4 21.97 -12.27 2.62
N VAL A 5 22.39 -13.46 3.02
CA VAL A 5 23.66 -13.67 3.72
C VAL A 5 24.85 -13.37 2.82
N SER A 6 24.83 -13.86 1.57
CA SER A 6 25.88 -13.56 0.58
C SER A 6 26.07 -12.05 0.41
N ARG A 7 24.96 -11.31 0.32
CA ARG A 7 24.96 -9.85 0.17
C ARG A 7 25.50 -9.12 1.41
N ILE A 8 25.19 -9.59 2.61
CA ILE A 8 25.75 -9.01 3.86
C ILE A 8 27.27 -9.21 3.87
N ILE A 9 27.73 -10.43 3.55
CA ILE A 9 29.15 -10.78 3.55
C ILE A 9 29.94 -9.96 2.52
N THR A 10 29.48 -9.87 1.27
CA THR A 10 30.17 -9.08 0.23
C THR A 10 30.05 -7.57 0.42
N ARG A 11 29.04 -7.08 1.14
CA ARG A 11 28.94 -5.65 1.47
C ARG A 11 29.92 -5.23 2.57
N HIS A 12 30.13 -6.08 3.58
CA HIS A 12 30.89 -5.71 4.78
C HIS A 12 32.33 -6.23 4.78
N LEU A 13 32.63 -7.31 4.05
CA LEU A 13 33.97 -7.88 3.99
C LEU A 13 34.62 -7.58 2.64
N ARG A 14 35.64 -6.72 2.66
CA ARG A 14 36.36 -6.23 1.45
C ARG A 14 36.92 -7.36 0.60
N TRP A 15 37.40 -8.43 1.22
CA TRP A 15 37.96 -9.58 0.51
C TRP A 15 36.89 -10.24 -0.38
N PHE A 16 35.71 -10.51 0.17
CA PHE A 16 34.60 -11.11 -0.57
C PHE A 16 34.00 -10.15 -1.60
N ASN A 17 33.98 -8.85 -1.33
CA ASN A 17 33.57 -7.85 -2.33
C ASN A 17 34.48 -7.89 -3.57
N ARG A 18 35.80 -7.93 -3.35
CA ARG A 18 36.80 -7.88 -4.43
C ARG A 18 36.78 -9.12 -5.32
N HIS A 19 36.47 -10.28 -4.77
CA HIS A 19 36.58 -11.56 -5.50
C HIS A 19 35.23 -12.20 -5.86
N LEU A 20 34.14 -11.86 -5.17
CA LEU A 20 32.81 -12.47 -5.36
C LEU A 20 31.70 -11.42 -5.47
N GLY A 21 32.05 -10.14 -5.63
CA GLY A 21 31.09 -9.04 -5.76
C GLY A 21 30.25 -9.15 -7.04
N ASP A 22 30.87 -9.62 -8.11
CA ASP A 22 30.27 -9.90 -9.42
C ASP A 22 29.24 -11.05 -9.37
N CYS A 23 29.49 -12.06 -8.55
CA CYS A 23 28.61 -13.22 -8.35
C CYS A 23 27.44 -12.94 -7.39
N THR A 24 27.45 -11.81 -6.68
CA THR A 24 26.43 -11.53 -5.66
C THR A 24 25.19 -10.89 -6.29
N THR A 25 24.04 -11.54 -6.16
CA THR A 25 22.75 -10.95 -6.57
C THR A 25 22.41 -9.75 -5.65
N PRO A 26 22.29 -8.52 -6.19
CA PRO A 26 22.10 -7.32 -5.37
C PRO A 26 20.69 -7.23 -4.76
N HIS A 27 19.67 -7.67 -5.48
CA HIS A 27 18.28 -7.70 -5.00
C HIS A 27 17.61 -9.03 -5.37
N ILE A 28 16.79 -9.54 -4.47
CA ILE A 28 15.89 -10.66 -4.80
C ILE A 28 14.80 -10.05 -5.69
N LEU A 29 14.87 -10.33 -6.98
CA LEU A 29 13.88 -9.88 -7.94
C LEU A 29 12.58 -10.66 -7.72
N HIS A 30 11.51 -9.92 -7.43
CA HIS A 30 10.16 -10.46 -7.50
C HIS A 30 9.71 -10.50 -8.96
N VAL A 31 8.79 -11.41 -9.29
CA VAL A 31 8.25 -11.54 -10.66
C VAL A 31 7.71 -10.20 -11.19
N TYR A 32 7.13 -9.39 -10.29
CA TYR A 32 6.58 -8.06 -10.62
C TYR A 32 7.48 -6.89 -10.21
N SER A 33 8.79 -7.10 -9.99
CA SER A 33 9.69 -6.03 -9.55
C SER A 33 9.82 -4.90 -10.57
N LYS A 34 9.66 -5.19 -11.87
CA LYS A 34 9.75 -4.18 -12.93
C LYS A 34 8.52 -3.27 -12.89
N GLU A 35 7.34 -3.87 -12.89
CA GLU A 35 6.03 -3.21 -12.81
C GLU A 35 5.90 -2.40 -11.51
N SER A 36 6.34 -2.97 -10.38
CA SER A 36 6.30 -2.28 -9.08
C SER A 36 7.29 -1.11 -8.98
N SER A 37 8.29 -1.04 -9.87
CA SER A 37 9.24 0.08 -9.93
C SER A 37 8.72 1.26 -10.76
N GLU A 38 7.67 1.04 -11.55
CA GLU A 38 7.05 2.09 -12.33
C GLU A 38 6.30 3.06 -11.41
N ARG A 39 6.33 4.35 -11.76
CA ARG A 39 5.68 5.38 -10.95
C ARG A 39 4.17 5.20 -11.02
N SER A 40 3.54 4.94 -9.89
CA SER A 40 2.08 4.94 -9.77
C SER A 40 1.49 6.31 -10.16
N ILE A 41 0.42 6.28 -10.94
CA ILE A 41 -0.34 7.47 -11.35
C ILE A 41 -1.57 7.56 -10.47
N LEU A 42 -1.68 8.65 -9.70
CA LEU A 42 -2.88 8.96 -8.94
C LEU A 42 -3.81 9.79 -9.80
N ILE A 43 -5.02 9.28 -10.03
CA ILE A 43 -6.07 9.97 -10.78
C ILE A 43 -7.16 10.35 -9.79
N ASN A 44 -7.47 11.64 -9.71
CA ASN A 44 -8.56 12.13 -8.90
C ASN A 44 -9.89 11.84 -9.61
N LEU A 45 -10.77 11.07 -8.96
CA LEU A 45 -12.09 10.69 -9.49
C LEU A 45 -13.17 11.76 -9.21
N GLY A 46 -12.82 12.86 -8.56
CA GLY A 46 -13.72 13.94 -8.17
C GLY A 46 -14.32 13.76 -6.77
N VAL A 47 -15.25 14.66 -6.43
CA VAL A 47 -16.03 14.60 -5.18
C VAL A 47 -17.46 14.23 -5.55
N PHE A 48 -18.02 13.26 -4.86
CA PHE A 48 -19.43 12.89 -5.01
C PHE A 48 -20.28 13.81 -4.11
N ASP A 49 -21.27 14.49 -4.70
CA ASP A 49 -22.21 15.35 -3.98
C ASP A 49 -23.36 14.53 -3.38
N VAL A 50 -23.02 13.64 -2.45
CA VAL A 50 -23.95 12.76 -1.73
C VAL A 50 -23.52 12.64 -0.28
N ASP A 51 -24.47 12.54 0.63
CA ASP A 51 -24.16 12.34 2.05
C ASP A 51 -23.61 10.92 2.29
N PRO A 52 -22.31 10.76 2.62
CA PRO A 52 -21.74 9.44 2.86
C PRO A 52 -22.26 8.80 4.16
N SER A 53 -22.97 9.55 5.00
CA SER A 53 -23.51 9.05 6.27
C SER A 53 -24.84 8.33 6.13
N SER A 54 -25.58 8.61 5.06
CA SER A 54 -26.80 7.90 4.72
C SER A 54 -26.50 6.60 3.98
N THR A 55 -27.21 5.52 4.28
CA THR A 55 -27.10 4.25 3.54
C THR A 55 -27.34 4.44 2.05
N GLN A 56 -28.29 5.29 1.66
CA GLN A 56 -28.57 5.57 0.24
C GLN A 56 -27.42 6.33 -0.42
N GLY A 57 -26.77 7.25 0.30
CA GLY A 57 -25.59 7.94 -0.19
C GLY A 57 -24.42 7.00 -0.35
N ALA A 58 -24.18 6.12 0.62
CA ALA A 58 -23.17 5.06 0.52
C ALA A 58 -23.41 4.14 -0.69
N ILE A 59 -24.64 3.66 -0.91
CA ILE A 59 -24.98 2.87 -2.12
C ILE A 59 -24.63 3.65 -3.39
N THR A 60 -25.03 4.92 -3.46
CA THR A 60 -24.77 5.78 -4.63
C THR A 60 -23.27 5.96 -4.88
N ILE A 61 -22.45 6.09 -3.83
CA ILE A 61 -20.98 6.15 -3.94
C ILE A 61 -20.45 4.86 -4.55
N TYR A 62 -20.86 3.70 -4.03
CA TYR A 62 -20.40 2.40 -4.50
C TYR A 62 -20.85 2.10 -5.94
N GLU A 63 -22.06 2.51 -6.33
CA GLU A 63 -22.54 2.44 -7.72
C GLU A 63 -21.70 3.30 -8.67
N ASN A 64 -21.28 4.49 -8.24
CA ASN A 64 -20.39 5.33 -9.03
C ASN A 64 -18.97 4.75 -9.13
N LEU A 65 -18.45 4.17 -8.05
CA LEU A 65 -17.13 3.52 -8.02
C LEU A 65 -17.07 2.29 -8.93
N GLN A 66 -18.13 1.49 -8.97
CA GLN A 66 -18.21 0.30 -9.82
C GLN A 66 -18.03 0.60 -11.32
N ARG A 67 -18.25 1.85 -11.77
CA ARG A 67 -18.00 2.26 -13.17
C ARG A 67 -16.54 2.12 -13.59
N TYR A 68 -15.61 2.15 -12.63
CA TYR A 68 -14.17 2.01 -12.87
C TYR A 68 -13.69 0.56 -12.75
N ILE A 69 -14.59 -0.36 -12.42
CA ILE A 69 -14.24 -1.75 -12.15
C ILE A 69 -14.32 -2.55 -13.46
N PRO A 70 -13.22 -3.22 -13.86
CA PRO A 70 -13.25 -4.03 -15.06
C PRO A 70 -14.16 -5.25 -14.88
N SER A 71 -14.82 -5.64 -15.97
CA SER A 71 -15.66 -6.84 -16.01
C SER A 71 -14.85 -8.02 -16.52
N VAL A 72 -14.88 -9.16 -15.82
CA VAL A 72 -14.29 -10.42 -16.27
C VAL A 72 -15.40 -11.46 -16.39
N ARG A 73 -15.69 -11.92 -17.61
CA ARG A 73 -16.75 -12.93 -17.87
C ARG A 73 -18.11 -12.52 -17.29
N GLU A 74 -18.51 -11.27 -17.55
CA GLU A 74 -19.77 -10.65 -17.07
C GLU A 74 -19.91 -10.47 -15.55
N LYS A 75 -18.86 -10.76 -14.78
CA LYS A 75 -18.79 -10.47 -13.35
C LYS A 75 -17.84 -9.30 -13.09
N PRO A 76 -18.16 -8.40 -12.14
CA PRO A 76 -17.24 -7.36 -11.73
C PRO A 76 -15.99 -7.99 -11.10
N TYR A 77 -14.82 -7.46 -11.42
CA TYR A 77 -13.61 -7.78 -10.68
C TYR A 77 -13.68 -7.17 -9.27
N THR A 78 -13.34 -7.91 -8.22
CA THR A 78 -13.37 -7.37 -6.86
C THR A 78 -12.17 -6.45 -6.63
N ALA A 79 -12.43 -5.14 -6.53
CA ALA A 79 -11.48 -4.10 -6.20
C ALA A 79 -11.64 -3.66 -4.74
N ILE A 80 -10.52 -3.43 -4.06
CA ILE A 80 -10.52 -3.00 -2.66
C ILE A 80 -10.82 -1.49 -2.61
N VAL A 81 -11.82 -1.12 -1.82
CA VAL A 81 -12.17 0.27 -1.52
C VAL A 81 -11.68 0.59 -0.12
N PHE A 82 -10.58 1.34 -0.07
CA PHE A 82 -9.98 1.75 1.18
C PHE A 82 -10.71 2.93 1.81
N GLY A 83 -10.96 2.87 3.12
CA GLY A 83 -11.57 3.96 3.88
C GLY A 83 -11.24 3.88 5.36
N ASP A 84 -11.72 4.84 6.15
CA ASP A 84 -11.68 4.74 7.61
C ASP A 84 -12.68 3.67 8.12
N GLY A 85 -12.63 3.39 9.43
CA GLY A 85 -13.47 2.36 10.04
C GLY A 85 -14.97 2.60 9.82
N LEU A 86 -15.44 3.84 9.99
CA LEU A 86 -16.84 4.21 9.84
C LEU A 86 -17.29 4.14 8.37
N SER A 87 -16.44 4.54 7.44
CA SER A 87 -16.72 4.46 6.00
C SER A 87 -16.83 3.01 5.54
N CYS A 88 -15.98 2.13 6.08
CA CYS A 88 -16.05 0.70 5.79
C CYS A 88 -17.31 0.05 6.39
N GLU A 89 -17.70 0.43 7.61
CA GLU A 89 -18.95 -0.01 8.23
C GLU A 89 -20.17 0.37 7.36
N ARG A 90 -20.23 1.61 6.90
CA ARG A 90 -21.27 2.10 5.98
C ARG A 90 -21.24 1.40 4.63
N GLY A 91 -20.05 1.06 4.13
CA GLY A 91 -19.86 0.21 2.95
C GLY A 91 -20.50 -1.16 3.14
N ASN A 92 -20.20 -1.82 4.26
CA ASN A 92 -20.79 -3.11 4.61
C ASN A 92 -22.32 -3.05 4.71
N ASP A 93 -22.87 -1.97 5.26
CA ASP A 93 -24.31 -1.77 5.32
C ASP A 93 -24.92 -1.54 3.93
N ALA A 94 -24.23 -0.85 3.01
CA ALA A 94 -24.65 -0.75 1.62
C ALA A 94 -24.70 -2.12 0.92
N HIS A 95 -23.69 -2.98 1.13
CA HIS A 95 -23.71 -4.37 0.64
C HIS A 95 -24.88 -5.17 1.21
N ARG A 96 -25.14 -5.06 2.51
CA ARG A 96 -26.27 -5.73 3.17
C ARG A 96 -27.60 -5.24 2.61
N ALA A 97 -27.76 -3.93 2.39
CA ALA A 97 -28.97 -3.36 1.80
C ALA A 97 -29.23 -3.85 0.37
N ARG A 98 -28.17 -4.22 -0.35
CA ARG A 98 -28.21 -4.64 -1.76
C ARG A 98 -28.03 -6.15 -1.96
N CYS A 99 -27.94 -6.94 -0.90
CA CYS A 99 -27.62 -8.37 -0.98
C CYS A 99 -28.63 -9.20 -1.82
N ASN A 100 -29.88 -8.73 -1.92
CA ASN A 100 -30.94 -9.37 -2.69
C ASN A 100 -30.97 -8.98 -4.18
N GLY A 101 -29.97 -8.23 -4.67
CA GLY A 101 -29.86 -7.86 -6.08
C GLY A 101 -29.74 -9.07 -7.01
N LEU A 102 -30.33 -8.98 -8.20
CA LEU A 102 -30.40 -10.09 -9.16
C LEU A 102 -29.06 -10.34 -9.82
N ASN A 103 -28.27 -9.29 -10.05
CA ASN A 103 -26.96 -9.37 -10.67
C ASN A 103 -25.84 -8.90 -9.70
N PRO A 104 -24.58 -9.32 -9.92
CA PRO A 104 -23.43 -8.91 -9.10
C PRO A 104 -23.25 -7.39 -8.95
N TRP A 105 -23.59 -6.63 -9.99
CA TRP A 105 -23.46 -5.17 -10.01
C TRP A 105 -24.44 -4.50 -9.06
N GLU A 106 -25.69 -4.97 -9.05
CA GLU A 106 -26.73 -4.52 -8.13
C GLU A 106 -26.37 -4.83 -6.69
N ARG A 107 -25.73 -5.98 -6.44
CA ARG A 107 -25.24 -6.41 -5.12
C ARG A 107 -23.94 -5.73 -4.68
N LEU A 108 -23.41 -4.83 -5.52
CA LEU A 108 -22.18 -4.08 -5.28
C LEU A 108 -20.90 -4.95 -5.20
N GLU A 109 -20.90 -6.18 -5.71
CA GLU A 109 -19.81 -7.18 -5.53
C GLU A 109 -18.46 -6.76 -6.13
N GLY A 110 -18.43 -5.72 -6.96
CA GLY A 110 -17.17 -5.17 -7.48
C GLY A 110 -16.33 -4.47 -6.41
N CYS A 111 -16.93 -3.90 -5.38
CA CYS A 111 -16.21 -3.12 -4.38
C CYS A 111 -16.11 -3.91 -3.07
N GLU A 112 -14.92 -4.09 -2.52
CA GLU A 112 -14.73 -4.70 -1.20
C GLU A 112 -14.24 -3.63 -0.20
N PRO A 113 -15.04 -3.22 0.80
CA PRO A 113 -14.63 -2.25 1.80
C PRO A 113 -13.49 -2.80 2.66
N ALA A 114 -12.38 -2.07 2.76
CA ALA A 114 -11.27 -2.44 3.63
C ALA A 114 -10.77 -1.24 4.43
N VAL A 115 -10.64 -1.43 5.75
CA VAL A 115 -10.14 -0.38 6.63
C VAL A 115 -8.68 -0.10 6.30
N GLN A 116 -8.39 1.14 5.92
CA GLN A 116 -7.03 1.61 5.69
C GLN A 116 -6.51 2.22 6.98
N GLU A 117 -5.74 1.43 7.72
CA GLU A 117 -5.23 1.79 9.04
C GLU A 117 -3.97 2.66 8.96
N PHE A 118 -4.06 3.82 8.30
CA PHE A 118 -2.97 4.80 8.24
C PHE A 118 -2.50 5.22 9.64
N HIS A 119 -3.43 5.27 10.60
CA HIS A 119 -3.12 5.61 11.99
C HIS A 119 -2.21 4.55 12.64
N LYS A 120 -2.42 3.26 12.36
CA LYS A 120 -1.56 2.19 12.89
C LYS A 120 -0.18 2.21 12.24
N GLU A 121 -0.09 2.53 10.94
CA GLU A 121 1.20 2.71 10.27
C GLU A 121 1.99 3.89 10.83
N MET A 122 1.30 5.01 11.13
CA MET A 122 1.92 6.17 11.80
C MET A 122 2.41 5.84 13.20
N LEU A 123 1.59 5.15 14.01
CA LEU A 123 1.98 4.71 15.36
C LEU A 123 3.18 3.78 15.31
N LEU A 124 3.18 2.80 14.40
CA LEU A 124 4.31 1.91 14.21
C LEU A 124 5.58 2.67 13.80
N LEU A 125 5.46 3.64 12.88
CA LEU A 125 6.59 4.46 12.46
C LEU A 125 7.12 5.33 13.61
N GLN A 126 6.22 5.81 14.47
CA GLN A 126 6.58 6.54 15.68
C GLN A 126 7.32 5.64 16.67
N ASP A 127 6.83 4.42 16.94
CA ASP A 127 7.52 3.44 17.79
C ASP A 127 8.92 3.12 17.25
N TYR A 128 9.06 2.94 15.93
CA TYR A 128 10.37 2.76 15.28
C TYR A 128 11.27 4.00 15.40
N TYR A 129 10.70 5.19 15.44
CA TYR A 129 11.46 6.39 15.64
C TYR A 129 11.94 6.46 17.10
N ASP A 130 11.05 6.29 18.06
CA ASP A 130 11.36 6.40 19.48
C ASP A 130 12.38 5.34 19.95
N GLU A 131 12.28 4.12 19.43
CA GLU A 131 13.21 3.04 19.77
C GLU A 131 14.59 3.20 19.10
N PHE A 132 14.60 3.53 17.80
CA PHE A 132 15.83 3.47 16.99
C PHE A 132 16.47 4.84 16.70
N PHE A 133 15.83 5.94 17.06
CA PHE A 133 16.38 7.29 16.91
C PHE A 133 16.73 7.87 18.28
N LYS A 134 18.03 8.14 18.49
CA LYS A 134 18.53 8.90 19.64
C LYS A 134 19.16 10.19 19.13
N GLY A 135 18.64 11.35 19.55
CA GLY A 135 19.16 12.65 19.10
C GLY A 135 20.64 12.87 19.42
N SER A 136 21.13 12.26 20.51
CA SER A 136 22.54 12.29 20.91
C SER A 136 23.46 11.53 19.97
N SER A 137 22.96 10.53 19.23
CA SER A 137 23.76 9.73 18.31
C SER A 137 23.92 10.40 16.94
N ALA A 138 23.52 11.67 16.81
CA ALA A 138 23.48 12.35 15.52
C ALA A 138 24.86 12.60 14.88
N ALA A 139 25.91 12.69 15.70
CA ALA A 139 27.29 12.83 15.25
C ALA A 139 27.99 11.49 14.98
N ASP A 140 27.38 10.36 15.37
CA ASP A 140 28.00 9.04 15.26
C ASP A 140 27.92 8.49 13.84
N ARG A 141 29.02 7.90 13.35
CA ARG A 141 29.04 7.25 12.03
C ARG A 141 28.12 6.02 12.03
N GLY A 142 27.12 6.03 11.15
CA GLY A 142 26.19 4.90 10.96
C GLY A 142 24.77 5.15 11.50
N THR A 143 24.51 6.29 12.15
CA THR A 143 23.18 6.66 12.64
C THR A 143 22.38 7.43 11.58
N LYS A 144 21.04 7.37 11.66
CA LYS A 144 20.08 7.94 10.68
C LYS A 144 20.39 9.37 10.20
N PRO A 145 20.82 10.35 11.03
CA PRO A 145 21.04 11.72 10.54
C PRO A 145 22.26 11.88 9.63
N SER A 146 23.20 10.93 9.60
CA SER A 146 24.28 10.90 8.59
C SER A 146 23.79 10.60 7.17
N LYS A 147 22.53 10.16 7.00
CA LYS A 147 21.89 9.89 5.70
C LYS A 147 20.93 10.97 5.21
N LYS A 148 21.02 12.21 5.72
CA LYS A 148 20.25 13.35 5.19
C LYS A 148 20.53 13.68 3.72
N PHE A 149 21.54 13.08 3.09
CA PHE A 149 21.88 13.30 1.67
C PHE A 149 21.27 12.31 0.66
N LEU A 150 20.47 11.32 1.08
CA LEU A 150 19.98 10.28 0.15
C LEU A 150 18.50 10.41 -0.28
N ILE A 151 17.75 11.39 0.24
CA ILE A 151 16.31 11.56 -0.08
C ILE A 151 16.03 12.94 -0.69
N THR A 152 17.02 13.84 -0.77
CA THR A 152 16.90 15.14 -1.45
C THR A 152 18.13 15.43 -2.30
N GLY A 153 18.02 15.10 -3.59
CA GLY A 153 18.87 15.51 -4.71
C GLY A 153 18.21 14.96 -5.97
N LYS A 154 17.47 15.74 -6.75
CA LYS A 154 17.97 16.65 -7.80
C LYS A 154 19.09 16.02 -8.62
#